data_AF-A0A967WKR3-F1
#
_entry.id   AF-A0A967WKR3-F1
#
_cell.length_a   1.000
_cell.length_b   1.000
_cell.length_c   1.000
_cell.angle_alpha   90.00
_cell.angle_beta   90.00
_cell.angle_gamma   90.00
#
_symmetry.space_group_name_H-M   'P 1'
#
loop_
_entity.id
_entity.type
_entity.pdbx_description
1 polymer ?
#
loop_
_entity_poly.entity_id
_entity_poly.type
_entity_poly.pdbx_seq_one_letter_code
_entity_poly.pdbx_strand_id
1 'polypeptide(L)'
;MAHSNSHSPWRSHVLVLAGYALLTLVMTYPLGMRISSHLAGSGDDMWLFQWNNWWLRKALMEGLDPYFTTLLFHPQGVSLVYHNFSWLNTGMWLVLEPLVGYIAAYNVTFLLTFIIGGYATYTLVSYVTDSQVAAFIAGL
;
A
#
# COMPACT_ATOMS: atom_id res chain seq x y z
N MET A 1 -10.95 -29.91 -30.53
CA MET A 1 -11.94 -29.00 -29.93
C MET A 1 -11.24 -27.69 -29.64
N ALA A 2 -11.78 -26.60 -30.20
CA ALA A 2 -11.09 -25.34 -30.41
C ALA A 2 -11.04 -24.47 -29.14
N HIS A 3 -9.85 -24.07 -28.71
CA HIS A 3 -9.68 -22.88 -27.88
C HIS A 3 -9.25 -21.72 -28.77
N SER A 4 -10.23 -21.16 -29.50
CA SER A 4 -10.12 -19.80 -30.03
C SER A 4 -10.46 -18.82 -28.91
N ASN A 5 -9.47 -18.02 -28.49
CA ASN A 5 -9.57 -16.57 -28.38
C ASN A 5 -8.28 -16.05 -27.75
N SER A 6 -7.32 -15.70 -28.60
CA SER A 6 -6.10 -14.98 -28.26
C SER A 6 -6.37 -13.52 -27.88
N HIS A 7 -7.29 -13.29 -26.94
CA HIS A 7 -7.30 -12.01 -26.23
C HIS A 7 -6.08 -12.01 -25.33
N SER A 8 -5.08 -11.24 -25.76
CA SER A 8 -3.79 -11.11 -25.09
C SER A 8 -3.99 -10.97 -23.58
N PRO A 9 -3.53 -11.95 -22.76
CA PRO A 9 -3.88 -12.05 -21.33
C PRO A 9 -3.58 -10.75 -20.59
N TRP A 10 -2.50 -10.05 -20.97
CA TRP A 10 -2.11 -8.77 -20.37
C TRP A 10 -3.18 -7.68 -20.48
N ARG A 11 -3.98 -7.63 -21.57
CA ARG A 11 -5.04 -6.62 -21.72
C ARG A 11 -6.14 -6.81 -20.69
N SER A 12 -6.51 -8.06 -20.40
CA SER A 12 -7.51 -8.38 -19.37
C SER A 12 -7.02 -7.98 -17.99
N HIS A 13 -5.78 -8.33 -17.65
CA HIS A 13 -5.17 -7.94 -16.36
C HIS A 13 -5.07 -6.42 -16.19
N VAL A 14 -4.70 -5.69 -17.25
CA VAL A 14 -4.67 -4.21 -17.22
C VAL A 14 -6.05 -3.62 -17.01
N LEU A 15 -7.10 -4.16 -17.65
CA LEU A 15 -8.47 -3.69 -17.45
C LEU A 15 -8.95 -3.95 -16.01
N VAL A 16 -8.66 -5.12 -15.44
CA VAL A 16 -9.03 -5.45 -14.07
C VAL A 16 -8.29 -4.54 -13.08
N LEU A 17 -6.99 -4.33 -13.27
CA LEU A 17 -6.19 -3.45 -12.42
C LEU A 17 -6.66 -1.99 -12.53
N ALA A 18 -6.98 -1.51 -13.73
CA ALA A 18 -7.58 -0.19 -13.92
C ALA A 18 -8.98 -0.09 -13.26
N GLY A 19 -9.77 -1.17 -13.31
CA GLY A 19 -11.05 -1.27 -12.62
C GLY A 19 -10.89 -1.13 -11.10
N TYR A 20 -9.98 -1.89 -10.49
CA TYR A 20 -9.68 -1.76 -9.06
C TYR A 20 -9.09 -0.40 -8.69
N ALA A 21 -8.25 0.19 -9.55
CA ALA A 21 -7.75 1.55 -9.34
C ALA A 21 -8.88 2.58 -9.33
N LEU A 22 -9.80 2.51 -10.30
CA LEU A 22 -10.96 3.40 -10.36
C LEU A 22 -11.87 3.22 -9.13
N LEU A 23 -12.18 1.98 -8.78
CA LEU A 23 -13.00 1.66 -7.60
C LEU A 23 -12.36 2.17 -6.32
N THR A 24 -11.05 1.95 -6.15
CA THR A 24 -10.30 2.46 -5.00
C THR A 24 -10.41 3.98 -4.92
N LEU A 25 -10.23 4.71 -6.03
CA LEU A 25 -10.34 6.17 -6.05
C LEU A 25 -11.76 6.67 -5.74
N VAL A 26 -12.78 5.95 -6.21
CA VAL A 26 -14.19 6.26 -5.91
C VAL A 26 -14.50 6.03 -4.44
N MET A 27 -14.10 4.88 -3.88
CA MET A 27 -14.35 4.55 -2.48
C MET A 27 -13.54 5.42 -1.51
N THR A 28 -12.37 5.89 -1.92
CA THR A 28 -11.51 6.77 -1.11
C THR A 28 -11.72 8.25 -1.41
N TYR A 29 -12.75 8.62 -2.18
CA TYR A 29 -13.04 10.03 -2.47
C TYR A 29 -13.17 10.85 -1.17
N PRO A 30 -12.51 12.02 -1.03
CA PRO A 30 -11.81 12.82 -2.05
C PRO A 30 -10.28 12.64 -2.11
N LEU A 31 -9.72 11.53 -1.58
CA LEU A 31 -8.27 11.35 -1.39
C LEU A 31 -7.45 11.54 -2.68
N GLY A 32 -7.92 11.00 -3.81
CA GLY A 32 -7.23 11.15 -5.09
C GLY A 32 -7.03 12.60 -5.54
N MET A 33 -7.94 13.50 -5.17
CA MET A 33 -7.83 14.94 -5.48
C MET A 33 -6.97 15.71 -4.46
N ARG A 34 -6.72 15.12 -3.30
CA ARG A 34 -6.04 15.75 -2.15
C ARG A 34 -4.78 15.00 -1.73
N ILE A 35 -4.16 14.29 -2.68
CA ILE A 35 -3.09 13.33 -2.43
C ILE A 35 -1.88 13.95 -1.74
N SER A 36 -1.58 15.23 -1.97
CA SER A 36 -0.44 15.90 -1.35
C SER A 36 -0.80 16.77 -0.15
N SER A 37 -2.10 16.96 0.14
CA SER A 37 -2.56 17.94 1.13
C SER A 37 -3.21 17.33 2.36
N HIS A 38 -3.78 16.13 2.25
CA HIS A 38 -4.47 15.45 3.36
C HIS A 38 -3.92 14.05 3.52
N LEU A 39 -3.79 13.55 4.74
CA LEU A 39 -3.41 12.16 4.98
C LEU A 39 -4.63 11.24 4.92
N ALA A 40 -4.44 10.06 4.34
CA ALA A 40 -5.42 8.99 4.37
C ALA A 40 -5.57 8.40 5.77
N GLY A 41 -6.82 8.33 6.25
CA GLY A 41 -7.15 7.79 7.56
C GLY A 41 -7.46 8.86 8.60
N SER A 42 -7.75 8.40 9.82
CA SER A 42 -8.04 9.23 10.99
C SER A 42 -7.57 8.52 12.25
N GLY A 43 -7.39 9.27 13.34
CA GLY A 43 -6.98 8.73 14.64
C GLY A 43 -5.47 8.53 14.78
N ASP A 44 -5.09 7.85 15.85
CA ASP A 44 -3.69 7.75 16.30
C ASP A 44 -2.84 6.83 15.40
N ASP A 45 -3.44 5.79 14.85
CA ASP A 45 -2.75 4.84 13.95
C ASP A 45 -2.19 5.54 12.70
N MET A 46 -2.91 6.54 12.18
CA MET A 46 -2.43 7.34 11.05
C MET A 46 -1.09 8.00 11.38
N TRP A 47 -0.98 8.61 12.56
CA TRP A 47 0.25 9.26 13.01
C TRP A 47 1.34 8.23 13.32
N LEU A 48 0.96 7.06 13.84
CA LEU A 48 1.89 5.97 14.10
C LEU A 48 2.58 5.48 12.84
N PHE A 49 1.84 5.25 11.74
CA PHE A 49 2.44 4.84 10.47
C PHE A 49 3.34 5.92 9.87
N GLN A 50 3.01 7.19 10.07
CA GLN A 50 3.86 8.29 9.66
C GLN A 50 5.15 8.37 10.48
N TRP A 51 5.05 8.16 11.78
CA TRP A 51 6.22 8.04 12.64
C TRP A 51 7.09 6.85 12.24
N ASN A 52 6.50 5.68 11.93
CA ASN A 52 7.23 4.50 11.47
C ASN A 52 8.01 4.79 10.19
N ASN A 53 7.37 5.44 9.22
CA ASN A 53 7.97 5.81 7.95
C ASN A 53 9.17 6.74 8.14
N TRP A 54 8.96 7.81 8.92
CA TRP A 54 10.01 8.75 9.25
C TRP A 54 11.16 8.12 10.05
N TRP A 55 10.83 7.31 11.07
CA TRP A 55 11.80 6.68 11.96
C TRP A 55 12.68 5.69 11.19
N LEU A 56 12.08 4.85 10.34
CA LEU A 56 12.86 3.91 9.54
C LEU A 56 13.80 4.66 8.59
N ARG A 57 13.31 5.72 7.93
CA ARG A 57 14.17 6.56 7.09
C ARG A 57 15.34 7.13 7.88
N LYS A 58 15.07 7.70 9.06
CA LYS A 58 16.09 8.28 9.93
C LYS A 58 17.10 7.23 10.36
N ALA A 59 16.64 6.08 10.84
CA ALA A 59 17.50 4.98 11.28
C ALA A 59 18.40 4.48 10.15
N LEU A 60 17.87 4.34 8.93
CA LEU A 60 18.66 3.94 7.76
C LEU A 60 19.68 5.00 7.34
N MET A 61 19.31 6.29 7.37
CA MET A 61 20.21 7.39 6.99
C MET A 61 21.32 7.64 8.01
N GLU A 62 21.03 7.47 9.30
CA GLU A 62 21.98 7.71 10.40
C GLU A 62 22.71 6.44 10.86
N GLY A 63 22.39 5.27 10.28
CA GLY A 63 22.98 3.98 10.67
C GLY A 63 22.57 3.51 12.07
N LEU A 64 21.39 3.92 12.54
CA LEU A 64 20.84 3.51 13.83
C LEU A 64 20.10 2.18 13.71
N ASP A 65 19.90 1.50 14.83
CA ASP A 65 19.05 0.31 14.92
C ASP A 65 17.56 0.71 14.75
N PRO A 66 16.86 0.24 13.69
CA PRO A 66 15.44 0.52 13.51
C PRO A 66 14.57 -0.01 14.66
N TYR A 67 15.05 -1.00 15.41
CA TYR A 67 14.32 -1.65 16.50
C TYR A 67 14.59 -1.05 17.87
N PHE A 68 15.30 0.08 17.97
CA PHE A 68 15.51 0.74 19.26
C PHE A 68 15.50 2.26 19.12
N THR A 69 14.69 2.95 19.92
CA THR A 69 14.64 4.41 19.90
C THR A 69 14.78 5.01 21.30
N THR A 70 15.52 6.11 21.39
CA THR A 70 15.64 6.94 22.62
C THR A 70 14.68 8.13 22.61
N LEU A 71 13.89 8.29 21.53
CA LEU A 71 12.90 9.36 21.40
C LEU A 71 11.66 9.12 22.26
N LEU A 72 11.39 7.86 22.59
CA LEU A 72 10.34 7.45 23.51
C LEU A 72 10.97 7.05 24.84
N PHE A 73 10.34 7.41 25.96
CA PHE A 73 10.83 7.11 27.31
C PHE A 73 12.28 7.57 27.56
N HIS A 74 12.59 8.81 27.15
CA HIS A 74 13.90 9.39 27.37
C HIS A 74 14.20 9.55 28.89
N PRO A 75 15.43 9.25 29.38
CA PRO A 75 16.62 8.83 28.63
C PRO A 75 16.77 7.32 28.38
N GLN A 76 15.92 6.47 28.97
CA GLN A 76 16.07 5.01 28.93
C GLN A 76 15.88 4.43 27.53
N GLY A 77 14.99 5.02 26.73
CA GLY A 77 14.62 4.47 25.42
C GLY A 77 13.72 3.25 25.51
N VAL A 78 13.34 2.72 24.36
CA VAL A 78 12.48 1.53 24.26
C VAL A 78 12.84 0.70 23.03
N SER A 79 12.69 -0.62 23.18
CA SER A 79 12.78 -1.56 22.06
C SER A 79 11.48 -1.56 21.26
N LEU A 80 11.62 -1.45 19.94
CA LEU A 80 10.57 -1.50 18.93
C LEU A 80 10.48 -2.88 18.26
N VAL A 81 11.07 -3.92 18.85
CA VAL A 81 11.00 -5.29 18.29
C VAL A 81 9.57 -5.79 18.15
N TYR A 82 8.69 -5.42 19.09
CA TYR A 82 7.25 -5.74 19.05
C TYR A 82 6.40 -4.59 18.49
N HIS A 83 7.04 -3.58 17.90
CA HIS A 83 6.34 -2.44 17.32
C HIS A 83 5.71 -2.82 15.98
N ASN A 84 4.56 -2.23 15.67
CA ASN A 84 3.81 -2.52 14.45
C ASN A 84 4.46 -1.85 13.23
N PHE A 85 5.59 -2.39 12.78
CA PHE A 85 6.23 -1.98 11.54
C PHE A 85 5.58 -2.65 10.34
N SER A 86 5.03 -1.82 9.46
CA SER A 86 4.55 -2.26 8.16
C SER A 86 5.65 -2.17 7.10
N TRP A 87 6.64 -3.07 7.17
CA TRP A 87 7.85 -3.05 6.34
C TRP A 87 7.61 -2.86 4.83
N LEU A 88 6.63 -3.56 4.26
CA LEU A 88 6.33 -3.42 2.83
C LEU A 88 5.82 -2.02 2.48
N ASN A 89 4.88 -1.49 3.27
CA ASN A 89 4.35 -0.14 3.07
C ASN A 89 5.41 0.92 3.31
N THR A 90 6.20 0.80 4.38
CA THR A 90 7.29 1.75 4.63
C THR A 90 8.37 1.67 3.54
N GLY A 91 8.69 0.47 3.04
CA GLY A 91 9.60 0.30 1.91
C GLY A 91 9.11 0.99 0.64
N MET A 92 7.83 0.80 0.28
CA MET A 92 7.20 1.51 -0.84
C MET A 92 7.23 3.03 -0.61
N TRP A 93 6.90 3.47 0.60
CA TRP A 93 6.93 4.87 0.98
C TRP A 93 8.33 5.47 0.83
N LEU A 94 9.40 4.80 1.27
CA LEU A 94 10.78 5.26 1.15
C LEU A 94 11.21 5.50 -0.31
N VAL A 95 10.74 4.65 -1.23
CA VAL A 95 11.01 4.80 -2.66
C VAL A 95 10.21 5.95 -3.27
N LEU A 96 8.96 6.13 -2.84
CA LEU A 96 8.05 7.15 -3.37
C LEU A 96 8.29 8.54 -2.79
N GLU A 97 8.71 8.64 -1.53
CA GLU A 97 8.89 9.90 -0.81
C GLU A 97 9.75 10.93 -1.56
N PRO A 98 10.96 10.60 -2.07
CA PRO A 98 11.78 11.57 -2.79
C PRO A 98 11.17 11.99 -4.13
N LEU A 99 10.22 11.24 -4.68
CA LEU A 99 9.63 11.49 -6.00
C LEU A 99 8.38 12.36 -5.93
N VAL A 100 7.50 12.10 -4.97
CA VAL A 100 6.18 12.74 -4.86
C VAL A 100 5.98 13.55 -3.58
N GLY A 101 6.92 13.45 -2.64
CA GLY A 101 6.87 14.11 -1.34
C GLY A 101 6.22 13.26 -0.24
N TYR A 102 6.39 13.70 1.00
CA TYR A 102 6.05 12.96 2.22
C TYR A 102 4.58 12.48 2.29
N ILE A 103 3.64 13.43 2.11
CA ILE A 103 2.20 13.17 2.24
C ILE A 103 1.70 12.33 1.05
N ALA A 104 2.11 12.70 -0.17
CA ALA A 104 1.72 11.99 -1.37
C ALA A 104 2.21 10.55 -1.40
N ALA A 105 3.45 10.30 -0.97
CA ALA A 105 4.01 8.95 -0.92
C ALA A 105 3.19 8.04 0.01
N TYR A 106 2.74 8.55 1.15
CA TYR A 106 1.90 7.79 2.07
C TYR A 106 0.55 7.45 1.45
N ASN A 107 -0.12 8.44 0.84
CA ASN A 107 -1.42 8.21 0.22
C ASN A 107 -1.34 7.30 -1.01
N VAL A 108 -0.29 7.43 -1.83
CA VAL A 108 -0.06 6.51 -2.96
C VAL A 108 0.16 5.09 -2.44
N THR A 109 1.00 4.92 -1.42
CA THR A 109 1.22 3.61 -0.78
C THR A 109 -0.09 3.03 -0.26
N PHE A 110 -0.89 3.82 0.45
CA PHE A 110 -2.20 3.44 0.94
C PHE A 110 -3.13 2.97 -0.18
N LEU A 111 -3.27 3.75 -1.26
CA LEU A 111 -4.09 3.37 -2.43
C LEU A 111 -3.59 2.08 -3.10
N LEU A 112 -2.27 1.92 -3.22
CA LEU A 112 -1.67 0.73 -3.83
C LEU A 112 -2.00 -0.54 -3.04
N THR A 113 -2.13 -0.48 -1.72
CA THR A 113 -2.49 -1.68 -0.93
C THR A 113 -3.85 -2.26 -1.33
N PHE A 114 -4.86 -1.41 -1.55
CA PHE A 114 -6.18 -1.83 -2.02
C PHE A 114 -6.14 -2.38 -3.44
N ILE A 115 -5.44 -1.69 -4.35
CA ILE A 115 -5.37 -2.08 -5.76
C ILE A 115 -4.65 -3.42 -5.92
N ILE A 116 -3.49 -3.56 -5.27
CA ILE A 116 -2.68 -4.79 -5.33
C ILE A 116 -3.39 -5.92 -4.58
N GLY A 117 -4.03 -5.63 -3.45
CA GLY A 117 -4.81 -6.60 -2.69
C GLY A 117 -5.98 -7.17 -3.49
N GLY A 118 -6.80 -6.31 -4.09
CA GLY A 118 -7.92 -6.73 -4.94
C GLY A 118 -7.45 -7.51 -6.16
N TYR A 119 -6.37 -7.06 -6.81
CA TYR A 119 -5.76 -7.77 -7.93
C TYR A 119 -5.20 -9.14 -7.54
N ALA A 120 -4.52 -9.25 -6.39
CA ALA A 120 -4.00 -10.51 -5.88
C ALA A 120 -5.14 -11.51 -5.64
N THR A 121 -6.24 -11.07 -5.02
CA THR A 121 -7.44 -11.90 -4.83
C THR A 121 -8.05 -12.34 -6.17
N TYR A 122 -8.16 -11.44 -7.14
CA TYR A 122 -8.59 -11.78 -8.49
C TYR A 122 -7.71 -12.87 -9.10
N THR A 123 -6.38 -12.72 -9.07
CA THR A 123 -5.48 -13.73 -9.64
C THR A 123 -5.62 -15.08 -8.94
N LEU A 124 -5.73 -15.08 -7.61
CA LEU A 124 -5.89 -16.31 -6.81
C LEU A 124 -7.20 -17.03 -7.15
N VAL A 125 -8.32 -16.31 -7.20
CA VAL A 125 -9.63 -16.92 -7.46
C VAL A 125 -9.75 -17.36 -8.93
N SER A 126 -9.16 -16.62 -9.86
CA SER A 126 -9.10 -17.06 -11.26
C SER A 126 -8.32 -18.36 -11.42
N TYR A 127 -7.28 -18.56 -10.60
CA TYR A 127 -6.47 -19.77 -10.61
C TYR A 127 -7.19 -20.97 -9.98
N VAL A 128 -8.01 -20.74 -8.95
CA VAL A 128 -8.73 -21.81 -8.23
C VAL A 128 -10.03 -22.22 -8.93
N THR A 129 -10.73 -21.28 -9.57
CA THR A 129 -12.11 -21.49 -10.07
C THR A 129 -12.24 -21.53 -11.59
N ASP A 130 -11.19 -21.18 -12.32
CA ASP A 130 -11.21 -20.93 -13.77
C ASP A 130 -12.28 -19.90 -14.24
N SER A 131 -12.90 -19.17 -13.29
CA SER A 131 -13.99 -18.22 -13.55
C SER A 131 -13.54 -16.78 -13.35
N GLN A 132 -13.43 -16.05 -14.45
CA GLN A 132 -13.03 -14.65 -14.47
C GLN A 132 -14.03 -13.73 -13.75
N VAL A 133 -15.32 -14.06 -13.81
CA VAL A 133 -16.39 -13.28 -13.17
C VAL A 133 -16.37 -13.48 -11.66
N ALA A 134 -16.24 -14.73 -11.20
CA ALA A 134 -16.12 -15.02 -9.77
C ALA A 134 -14.86 -14.37 -9.18
N ALA A 135 -13.75 -14.41 -9.93
CA ALA A 135 -12.51 -13.76 -9.55
C ALA A 135 -12.64 -12.24 -9.40
N PHE A 136 -13.31 -11.57 -10.35
CA PHE A 136 -13.48 -10.13 -10.30
C PHE A 136 -14.33 -9.70 -9.09
N ILE A 137 -15.43 -10.41 -8.84
CA ILE A 137 -16.32 -10.15 -7.69
C ILE A 137 -15.61 -10.44 -6.37
N ALA A 138 -14.74 -11.46 -6.32
CA ALA A 138 -14.03 -11.79 -5.09
C ALA A 138 -12.95 -10.76 -4.72
N GLY A 139 -12.34 -10.10 -5.71
CA GLY A 139 -11.38 -9.03 -5.46
C GLY A 139 -11.99 -7.64 -5.27
N LEU A 140 -13.31 -7.50 -5.47
CA LEU A 140 -14.09 -6.29 -5.17
C LEU A 140 -14.40 -6.24 -3.67
#